data_AF-A0A151SGG9-F1
#
_entry.id   AF-A0A151SGG9-F1
#
_cell.length_a   1.000
_cell.length_b   1.000
_cell.length_c   1.000
_cell.angle_alpha   90.00
_cell.angle_beta   90.00
_cell.angle_gamma   90.00
#
_symmetry.space_group_name_H-M   'P 1'
#
loop_
_entity.id
_entity.type
_entity.pdbx_description
1 polymer ?
#
loop_
_entity_poly.entity_id
_entity_poly.type
_entity_poly.pdbx_seq_one_letter_code
_entity_poly.pdbx_strand_id
1 'polypeptide(L)' 'MGIFRSCFTFIAGTVFGIYVAQSYQVPDVKKEADTALLQAKQVEEKYRKSKEEGR' A
#
# COMPACT_ATOMS: atom_id res chain seq x y z
N MET A 1 15.32 -0.22 -29.58
CA MET A 1 16.00 -0.63 -28.33
C MET A 1 15.69 0.44 -27.28
N GLY A 2 15.21 0.08 -26.09
CA GLY A 2 15.11 1.03 -24.97
C GLY A 2 13.91 0.87 -24.06
N ILE A 3 12.76 1.43 -24.44
CA ILE A 3 11.71 1.79 -23.47
C ILE A 3 10.74 0.63 -23.20
N PHE A 4 10.09 0.06 -24.23
CA PHE A 4 9.11 -1.01 -24.03
C PHE A 4 9.71 -2.27 -23.39
N ARG A 5 10.95 -2.63 -23.73
CA ARG A 5 11.67 -3.75 -23.10
C ARG A 5 12.05 -3.45 -21.65
N SER A 6 12.45 -2.22 -21.35
CA SER A 6 12.73 -1.80 -19.96
C SER A 6 11.47 -1.78 -19.11
N CYS A 7 10.37 -1.22 -19.62
CA CYS A 7 9.07 -1.21 -18.94
C CYS A 7 8.55 -2.63 -18.71
N PHE A 8 8.68 -3.53 -19.69
CA PHE A 8 8.30 -4.93 -19.51
C PHE A 8 9.12 -5.61 -18.42
N THR A 9 10.44 -5.43 -18.40
CA THR A 9 11.29 -5.99 -17.33
C THR A 9 10.97 -5.39 -15.96
N PHE A 10 10.64 -4.09 -15.90
CA PHE A 10 10.24 -3.42 -14.66
C PHE A 10 8.90 -3.93 -14.13
N ILE A 11 7.89 -4.06 -15.00
CA ILE A 11 6.57 -4.59 -14.65
C ILE A 11 6.68 -6.07 -14.28
N ALA A 12 7.39 -6.87 -15.08
CA ALA A 12 7.62 -8.28 -14.80
C ALA A 12 8.37 -8.50 -13.48
N GLY A 13 9.39 -7.68 -13.20
CA GLY A 13 10.11 -7.71 -11.92
C GLY A 13 9.23 -7.31 -10.74
N THR A 14 8.35 -6.32 -10.92
CA THR A 14 7.39 -5.88 -9.89
C THR A 14 6.35 -6.96 -9.62
N VAL A 15 5.75 -7.54 -10.66
CA VAL A 15 4.76 -8.62 -10.54
C VAL A 15 5.40 -9.87 -9.94
N PHE A 16 6.62 -10.23 -10.34
CA PHE A 16 7.36 -11.33 -9.75
C PHE A 16 7.68 -11.08 -8.26
N GLY A 17 8.09 -9.87 -7.89
CA GLY A 17 8.30 -9.50 -6.49
C GLY A 17 7.03 -9.58 -5.65
N ILE A 18 5.90 -9.09 -6.17
CA ILE A 18 4.58 -9.22 -5.52
C ILE A 18 4.19 -10.68 -5.40
N TYR A 19 4.38 -11.49 -6.45
CA TYR A 19 4.07 -12.92 -6.44
C TYR A 19 4.91 -13.67 -5.43
N VAL A 20 6.21 -13.37 -5.32
CA VAL A 20 7.09 -13.93 -4.28
C VAL A 20 6.61 -13.52 -2.89
N ALA A 21 6.34 -12.24 -2.65
CA ALA A 21 5.81 -11.78 -1.36
C ALA A 21 4.48 -12.47 -0.98
N GLN A 22 3.60 -12.70 -1.96
CA GLN A 22 2.35 -13.44 -1.77
C GLN A 22 2.57 -14.95 -1.60
N SER A 23 3.51 -15.54 -2.34
CA SER A 23 3.83 -16.98 -2.36
C SER A 23 4.62 -17.41 -1.14
N TYR A 24 5.34 -16.52 -0.48
CA TYR A 24 5.96 -16.78 0.83
C TYR A 24 4.94 -16.84 1.97
N GLN A 25 3.64 -16.67 1.68
CA GLN A 25 2.57 -16.61 2.68
C GLN A 25 3.04 -15.78 3.86
N VAL A 26 3.27 -14.47 3.68
CA VAL A 26 3.26 -13.54 4.80
C VAL A 26 1.79 -13.22 5.07
N PRO A 27 1.06 -13.99 5.90
CA PRO A 27 -0.33 -13.69 6.25
C PRO A 27 -0.46 -12.34 6.97
N ASP A 28 0.64 -11.79 7.47
CA ASP A 28 0.65 -10.56 8.23
C ASP A 28 0.63 -9.29 7.39
N VAL A 29 1.16 -9.25 6.16
CA VAL A 29 1.14 -7.97 5.38
C VAL A 29 -0.27 -7.50 5.05
N LYS A 30 -1.23 -8.42 4.88
CA LYS A 30 -2.65 -8.07 4.72
C LYS A 30 -3.24 -7.49 6.00
N LYS A 31 -2.87 -8.04 7.16
CA LYS A 31 -3.31 -7.56 8.47
C LYS A 31 -2.66 -6.22 8.81
N GLU A 32 -1.39 -6.05 8.48
CA GLU A 32 -0.66 -4.79 8.65
C GLU A 32 -1.20 -3.70 7.72
N ALA A 33 -1.54 -4.04 6.48
CA ALA A 33 -2.20 -3.11 5.57
C ALA A 33 -3.61 -2.71 6.05
N ASP A 34 -4.40 -3.65 6.56
CA ASP A 34 -5.73 -3.38 7.12
C ASP A 34 -5.64 -2.53 8.39
N THR A 35 -4.66 -2.84 9.25
CA THR A 35 -4.36 -2.04 10.46
C THR A 35 -3.88 -0.64 10.11
N ALA A 36 -3.02 -0.50 9.09
CA ALA A 36 -2.55 0.80 8.61
C ALA A 36 -3.71 1.63 8.02
N LEU A 37 -4.63 1.00 7.29
CA LEU A 37 -5.85 1.64 6.79
C LEU A 37 -6.77 2.09 7.93
N LEU A 38 -6.94 1.26 8.96
CA LEU A 38 -7.70 1.61 10.16
C LEU A 38 -7.06 2.79 10.91
N GLN A 39 -5.74 2.76 11.11
CA GLN A 39 -5.00 3.86 11.73
C GLN A 39 -5.11 5.14 10.90
N ALA A 40 -5.01 5.05 9.57
CA ALA A 40 -5.18 6.20 8.69
C ALA A 40 -6.58 6.80 8.79
N LYS A 41 -7.63 5.97 8.85
CA LYS A 41 -9.01 6.43 9.08
C LYS A 41 -9.18 7.09 10.45
N GLN A 42 -8.60 6.52 11.51
CA GLN A 42 -8.65 7.14 12.84
C GLN A 42 -7.97 8.51 12.87
N VAL A 43 -6.83 8.65 12.18
CA VAL A 43 -6.14 9.94 12.03
C VAL A 43 -7.00 10.90 11.21
N GLU A 44 -7.56 10.46 10.09
CA GLU A 44 -8.46 11.26 9.25
C GLU A 44 -9.68 11.77 10.04
N GLU A 45 -10.36 10.90 10.81
CA GLU A 45 -11.50 11.30 11.63
C GLU A 45 -11.11 12.24 12.77
N LYS A 46 -9.96 12.02 13.40
CA LYS A 46 -9.43 12.90 14.45
C LYS A 46 -9.12 14.29 13.90
N TYR A 47 -8.48 14.38 12.73
CA TYR A 47 -8.22 15.66 12.06
C TYR A 47 -9.49 16.30 11.50
N ARG A 48 -10.47 15.51 11.04
CA ARG A 48 -11.78 16.00 10.58
C ARG A 48 -12.58 16.66 11.71
N LYS A 49 -12.61 16.07 12.91
CA LYS A 49 -13.27 16.67 14.08
C LYS A 49 -12.57 17.95 14.57
N SER A 50 -11.24 17.99 14.55
CA SER A 50 -10.47 19.16 15.01
C SER A 50 -10.64 20.41 14.15
N LYS A 51 -11.19 20.29 12.92
CA LYS A 51 -11.40 21.44 12.02
C LYS A 51 -12.72 22.19 12.31
N GLU A 52 -13.66 21.57 13.01
CA GLU A 52 -14.95 22.20 13.36
C GLU A 52 -14.93 22.88 14.73
N GLU A 53 -14.01 22.47 15.62
CA GLU A 53 -13.79 23.04 16.96
C GLU A 53 -12.71 24.14 16.95
N GLY A 54 -12.62 24.87 15.83
CA GLY A 54 -11.77 26.04 15.62
C GLY A 54 -12.61 27.24 15.21
N ARG A 55 -13.58 27.63 16.04
CA ARG A 55 -14.29 28.90 15.97
C ARG A 55 -14.45 29.50 17.36
#